data_AF-G9P988-F1
#
_entry.id   AF-G9P988-F1
#
_cell.length_a   1.000
_cell.length_b   1.000
_cell.length_c   1.000
_cell.angle_alpha   90.00
_cell.angle_beta   90.00
_cell.angle_gamma   90.00
#
_symmetry.space_group_name_H-M   'P 1'
#
loop_
_entity.id
_entity.type
_entity.pdbx_description
1 polymer ?
#
loop_
_entity_poly.entity_id
_entity_poly.type
_entity_poly.pdbx_seq_one_letter_code
_entity_poly.pdbx_strand_id
1 'polypeptide(L)'
;MHSIIRLARPLLAPRISPLSQRTFSCLSPLRPTLTSTFRPNNSFTPSPTAAATASSAETTTADVVPKTALSMHPSLQGAMQLRFGPRNTMNGHTRLVQKRRHGWLKRTRSKTGRRILQRRKLKGRRHVAW
;
A
#
# COMPACT_ATOMS: atom_id res chain seq x y z
N MET A 1 13.66 -56.63 -7.60
CA MET A 1 12.19 -56.46 -7.61
C MET A 1 11.80 -55.85 -6.27
N HIS A 2 11.67 -54.52 -6.18
CA HIS A 2 11.33 -53.85 -4.92
C HIS A 2 10.06 -53.03 -5.13
N SER A 3 8.95 -53.54 -4.58
CA SER A 3 7.62 -52.95 -4.66
C SER A 3 7.49 -51.79 -3.67
N ILE A 4 7.14 -50.60 -4.17
CA ILE A 4 6.83 -49.44 -3.34
C ILE A 4 5.31 -49.40 -3.13
N ILE A 5 4.87 -49.84 -1.97
CA ILE A 5 3.48 -49.76 -1.51
C ILE A 5 3.16 -48.29 -1.23
N ARG A 6 2.26 -47.69 -2.01
CA ARG A 6 1.72 -46.34 -1.76
C ARG A 6 0.43 -46.46 -0.96
N LEU A 7 0.52 -46.21 0.34
CA LEU A 7 -0.66 -46.04 1.21
C LEU A 7 -1.39 -44.75 0.82
N ALA A 8 -2.65 -44.89 0.41
CA ALA A 8 -3.55 -43.78 0.13
C ALA A 8 -3.84 -42.99 1.41
N ARG A 9 -3.75 -41.66 1.35
CA ARG A 9 -4.18 -40.75 2.43
C ARG A 9 -5.64 -40.36 2.23
N PRO A 10 -6.49 -40.40 3.26
CA PRO A 10 -7.84 -39.86 3.17
C PRO A 10 -7.79 -38.32 3.17
N LEU A 11 -8.42 -37.68 2.18
CA LEU A 11 -8.63 -36.24 2.15
C LEU A 11 -9.91 -35.91 2.92
N LEU A 12 -9.80 -35.46 4.17
CA LEU A 12 -10.88 -34.73 4.83
C LEU A 12 -10.83 -33.27 4.34
N ALA A 13 -11.78 -32.88 3.51
CA ALA A 13 -11.98 -31.49 3.13
C ALA A 13 -12.71 -30.73 4.25
N PRO A 14 -12.22 -29.58 4.74
CA PRO A 14 -12.99 -28.74 5.63
C PRO A 14 -14.09 -27.99 4.85
N ARG A 15 -15.32 -28.01 5.37
CA ARG A 15 -16.44 -27.22 4.88
C ARG A 15 -16.13 -25.73 5.08
N ILE A 16 -16.07 -24.97 3.99
CA ILE A 16 -15.97 -23.51 4.03
C ILE A 16 -17.37 -22.95 4.27
N SER A 17 -17.63 -22.44 5.47
CA SER A 17 -18.81 -21.61 5.74
C SER A 17 -18.59 -20.22 5.11
N PRO A 18 -19.53 -19.68 4.30
CA PRO A 18 -19.38 -18.33 3.77
C PRO A 18 -19.71 -17.31 4.85
N LEU A 19 -18.69 -16.76 5.51
CA LEU A 19 -18.80 -15.57 6.36
C LEU A 19 -18.40 -14.33 5.54
N SER A 20 -19.39 -13.61 5.00
CA SER A 20 -19.39 -12.15 4.79
C SER A 20 -20.53 -11.79 3.83
N GLN A 21 -21.65 -11.33 4.37
CA GLN A 21 -22.66 -10.64 3.58
C GLN A 21 -22.07 -9.30 3.13
N ARG A 22 -21.81 -9.15 1.83
CA ARG A 22 -21.40 -7.88 1.23
C ARG A 22 -22.59 -6.91 1.28
N THR A 23 -22.54 -5.93 2.16
CA THR A 23 -23.42 -4.77 2.12
C THR A 23 -22.97 -3.81 1.01
N PHE A 24 -23.82 -3.63 0.00
CA PHE A 24 -23.64 -2.61 -1.03
C PHE A 24 -24.38 -1.35 -0.60
N SER A 25 -23.67 -0.25 -0.38
CA SER A 25 -24.28 1.07 -0.21
C SER A 25 -24.47 1.71 -1.59
N CYS A 26 -25.70 1.72 -2.10
CA CYS A 26 -26.05 2.52 -3.28
C CYS A 26 -26.25 3.98 -2.83
N LEU A 27 -25.22 4.81 -3.00
CA LEU A 27 -25.40 6.25 -2.93
C LEU A 27 -26.09 6.68 -4.23
N SER A 28 -27.36 7.06 -4.15
CA SER A 28 -28.07 7.67 -5.28
C SER A 28 -27.27 8.90 -5.76
N PRO A 29 -26.91 8.99 -7.04
CA PRO A 29 -26.18 10.14 -7.55
C PRO A 29 -27.05 11.38 -7.48
N LEU A 30 -26.84 12.22 -6.47
CA LEU A 30 -27.32 13.59 -6.44
C LEU A 30 -26.62 14.34 -7.57
N ARG A 31 -27.34 14.60 -8.67
CA ARG A 31 -26.85 15.50 -9.71
C ARG A 31 -26.67 16.89 -9.09
N PRO A 32 -25.49 17.52 -9.19
CA PRO A 32 -25.35 18.92 -8.80
C PRO A 32 -26.16 19.77 -9.79
N THR A 33 -27.35 20.18 -9.39
CA THR A 33 -28.14 21.20 -10.10
C THR A 33 -27.57 22.56 -9.74
N LEU A 34 -26.92 23.21 -10.71
CA LEU A 34 -26.49 24.61 -10.61
C LEU A 34 -27.71 25.52 -10.74
N THR A 35 -28.52 25.61 -9.70
CA THR A 35 -29.50 26.70 -9.55
C THR A 35 -29.39 27.28 -8.16
N SER A 36 -28.58 28.33 -8.08
CA SER A 36 -28.65 29.33 -7.02
C SER A 36 -30.05 29.92 -7.01
N THR A 37 -30.76 29.83 -5.88
CA THR A 37 -31.64 30.84 -5.26
C THR A 37 -32.59 30.13 -4.30
N PHE A 38 -32.17 29.95 -3.04
CA PHE A 38 -32.98 30.25 -1.85
C PHE A 38 -32.15 29.99 -0.59
N ARG A 39 -31.92 31.02 0.21
CA ARG A 39 -31.44 30.89 1.59
C ARG A 39 -32.58 30.28 2.44
N PRO A 40 -32.24 29.43 3.41
CA PRO A 40 -32.45 29.91 4.77
C PRO A 40 -31.20 29.83 5.64
N ASN A 41 -31.18 30.80 6.54
CA ASN A 41 -30.23 31.08 7.60
C ASN A 41 -29.88 29.83 8.42
N ASN A 42 -28.61 29.42 8.41
CA ASN A 42 -28.05 28.65 9.53
C ASN A 42 -26.71 29.27 9.91
N SER A 43 -26.76 30.03 11.01
CA SER A 43 -25.61 30.67 11.63
C SER A 43 -24.74 29.58 12.25
N PHE A 44 -23.60 29.27 11.64
CA PHE A 44 -22.53 28.52 12.30
C PHE A 44 -21.24 29.31 12.16
N THR A 45 -20.81 29.89 13.27
CA THR A 45 -19.62 30.72 13.40
C THR A 45 -18.35 29.85 13.31
N PRO A 46 -17.41 30.10 12.39
CA PRO A 46 -16.09 29.48 12.47
C PRO A 46 -15.32 30.09 13.65
N SER A 47 -14.90 29.24 14.59
CA SER A 47 -13.97 29.59 15.68
C SER A 47 -12.63 30.08 15.08
N PRO A 48 -12.03 31.16 15.60
CA PRO A 48 -10.81 31.72 15.05
C PRO A 48 -9.63 30.74 15.20
N THR A 49 -8.95 30.57 14.07
CA THR A 49 -7.66 29.90 13.89
C THR A 49 -6.64 30.45 14.89
N ALA A 50 -6.22 29.62 15.85
CA ALA A 50 -5.02 29.90 16.63
C ALA A 50 -3.81 29.83 15.69
N ALA A 51 -3.20 30.98 15.43
CA ALA A 51 -1.90 31.08 14.79
C ALA A 51 -0.88 30.33 15.66
N ALA A 52 -0.41 29.17 15.19
CA ALA A 52 0.75 28.54 15.78
C ALA A 52 1.99 29.31 15.33
N THR A 53 2.48 30.12 16.25
CA THR A 53 3.73 30.88 16.24
C THR A 53 4.91 30.08 15.70
N ALA A 54 5.63 30.69 14.76
CA ALA A 54 6.91 30.24 14.27
C ALA A 54 8.02 30.52 15.29
N SER A 55 8.68 29.46 15.76
CA SER A 55 9.99 29.45 16.45
C SER A 55 10.20 28.00 16.90
N SER A 56 11.25 27.25 16.61
CA SER A 56 12.65 27.61 16.41
C SER A 56 13.36 26.55 15.55
N ALA A 57 14.53 26.92 15.05
CA ALA A 57 15.43 26.17 14.22
C ALA A 57 15.68 24.72 14.68
N GLU A 58 15.50 23.76 13.75
CA GLU A 58 16.25 22.51 13.75
C GLU A 58 16.35 21.94 12.32
N THR A 59 17.56 22.02 11.79
CA THR A 59 18.19 21.18 10.74
C THR A 59 17.33 20.72 9.56
N THR A 60 17.37 21.52 8.50
CA THR A 60 17.36 21.15 7.06
C THR A 60 17.06 19.68 6.71
N THR A 61 15.80 19.39 6.39
CA THR A 61 15.47 18.54 5.26
C THR A 61 14.57 19.36 4.32
N ALA A 62 15.04 19.58 3.09
CA ALA A 62 14.26 20.26 2.08
C ALA A 62 13.08 19.35 1.70
N ASP A 63 11.94 19.51 2.38
CA ASP A 63 10.69 18.96 1.91
C ASP A 63 10.24 19.81 0.72
N VAL A 64 10.31 19.22 -0.47
CA VAL A 64 10.03 19.89 -1.77
C VAL A 64 8.56 20.29 -1.89
N VAL A 65 7.70 19.76 -1.01
CA VAL A 65 6.25 19.95 -1.08
C VAL A 65 5.73 20.59 0.21
N PRO A 66 4.99 21.71 0.12
CA PRO A 66 4.31 22.28 1.27
C PRO A 66 3.38 21.24 1.91
N LYS A 67 3.37 21.12 3.25
CA LYS A 67 2.48 20.20 3.99
C LYS A 67 0.98 20.44 3.69
N THR A 68 0.64 21.64 3.21
CA THR A 68 -0.70 22.03 2.76
C THR A 68 -1.09 21.45 1.39
N ALA A 69 -0.14 20.95 0.60
CA ALA A 69 -0.40 20.30 -0.69
C ALA A 69 -0.82 18.82 -0.55
N LEU A 70 -0.81 18.28 0.68
CA LEU A 70 -1.36 16.96 0.95
C LEU A 70 -2.90 17.04 0.88
N SER A 71 -3.47 16.71 -0.27
CA SER A 71 -4.92 16.65 -0.44
C SER A 71 -5.52 15.57 0.45
N MET A 72 -6.05 15.99 1.60
CA MET A 72 -6.87 15.17 2.48
C MET A 72 -8.34 15.49 2.16
N HIS A 73 -9.07 14.51 1.63
CA HIS A 73 -10.49 14.68 1.34
C HIS A 73 -11.27 14.91 2.65
N PRO A 74 -12.06 16.00 2.81
CA PRO A 74 -12.81 16.41 4.01
C PRO A 74 -13.68 15.36 4.73
N SER A 75 -13.99 14.25 4.07
CA SER A 75 -14.79 13.15 4.64
C SER A 75 -13.95 12.03 5.27
N LEU A 76 -12.62 12.13 5.25
CA LEU A 76 -11.71 11.07 5.68
C LEU A 76 -10.83 11.48 6.88
N GLN A 77 -10.98 12.71 7.39
CA GLN A 77 -10.36 13.27 8.59
C GLN A 77 -10.71 12.43 9.83
N GLY A 78 -9.99 11.33 10.05
CA GLY A 78 -10.14 10.49 11.25
C GLY A 78 -9.81 9.03 11.03
N ALA A 79 -10.07 8.49 9.83
CA ALA A 79 -9.77 7.10 9.47
C ALA A 79 -8.71 6.98 8.37
N MET A 80 -8.03 8.09 8.05
CA MET A 80 -7.28 8.22 6.81
C MET A 80 -5.94 7.48 6.83
N GLN A 81 -5.86 6.48 5.97
CA GLN A 81 -4.65 5.95 5.37
C GLN A 81 -3.57 7.04 5.23
N LEU A 82 -2.55 7.03 6.09
CA LEU A 82 -1.32 7.83 5.94
C LEU A 82 -0.74 7.55 4.55
N ARG A 83 -1.01 8.46 3.60
CA ARG A 83 -0.37 8.45 2.29
C ARG A 83 1.07 8.91 2.53
N PHE A 84 2.02 8.33 1.80
CA PHE A 84 3.44 8.71 1.85
C PHE A 84 4.24 8.31 3.12
N GLY A 85 3.66 7.54 4.04
CA GLY A 85 4.40 6.95 5.17
C GLY A 85 5.00 5.56 4.86
N PRO A 86 6.11 5.16 5.52
CA PRO A 86 6.63 3.80 5.41
C PRO A 86 5.60 2.78 5.95
N ARG A 87 5.49 1.64 5.26
CA ARG A 87 4.54 0.55 5.62
C ARG A 87 5.33 -0.73 5.87
N ASN A 88 4.89 -1.51 6.86
CA ASN A 88 5.41 -2.87 7.06
C ASN A 88 4.83 -3.84 6.01
N THR A 89 5.37 -3.78 4.79
CA THR A 89 4.95 -4.62 3.64
C THR A 89 5.61 -6.00 3.64
N MET A 90 6.50 -6.28 4.60
CA MET A 90 7.26 -7.53 4.68
C MET A 90 6.56 -8.60 5.54
N ASN A 91 5.41 -8.28 6.14
CA ASN A 91 4.56 -9.25 6.84
C ASN A 91 4.14 -10.38 5.87
N GLY A 92 4.50 -11.62 6.21
CA GLY A 92 4.24 -12.79 5.37
C GLY A 92 5.31 -13.10 4.31
N HIS A 93 6.50 -12.48 4.38
CA HIS A 93 7.60 -12.85 3.49
C HIS A 93 8.07 -14.30 3.73
N THR A 94 8.39 -15.01 2.65
CA THR A 94 8.91 -16.37 2.71
C THR A 94 10.14 -16.53 1.82
N ARG A 95 11.07 -17.41 2.22
CA ARG A 95 12.27 -17.74 1.42
C ARG A 95 11.93 -18.27 0.03
N LEU A 96 10.83 -19.02 -0.08
CA LEU A 96 10.35 -19.55 -1.36
C LEU A 96 9.97 -18.42 -2.33
N VAL A 97 9.25 -17.40 -1.87
CA VAL A 97 8.90 -16.24 -2.71
C VAL A 97 10.15 -15.44 -3.09
N GLN A 98 11.08 -15.26 -2.14
CA GLN A 98 12.34 -14.56 -2.37
C GLN A 98 13.20 -15.23 -3.45
N LYS A 99 13.45 -16.54 -3.35
CA LYS A 99 14.25 -17.28 -4.32
C LYS A 99 13.59 -17.32 -5.70
N ARG A 100 12.26 -17.45 -5.78
CA ARG A 100 11.53 -17.39 -7.06
C ARG A 100 11.59 -16.02 -7.74
N ARG A 101 11.49 -14.91 -6.97
CA ARG A 101 11.43 -13.54 -7.53
C ARG A 101 12.80 -12.92 -7.76
N HIS A 102 13.78 -13.21 -6.90
CA HIS A 102 15.06 -12.51 -6.87
C HIS A 102 16.28 -13.42 -6.96
N GLY A 103 16.06 -14.73 -7.01
CA GLY A 103 17.14 -15.70 -6.99
C GLY A 103 17.99 -15.72 -8.26
N TRP A 104 19.17 -16.32 -8.16
CA TRP A 104 20.14 -16.42 -9.26
C TRP A 104 19.52 -16.92 -10.58
N LEU A 105 18.84 -18.06 -10.55
CA LEU A 105 18.23 -18.68 -11.74
C LEU A 105 17.20 -17.77 -12.43
N LYS A 106 16.43 -17.00 -11.65
CA LYS A 106 15.45 -16.04 -12.19
C LYS A 106 16.17 -14.91 -12.94
N ARG A 107 17.33 -14.48 -12.44
CA ARG A 107 18.13 -13.40 -13.05
C ARG A 107 18.86 -13.88 -14.31
N THR A 108 19.43 -15.08 -14.31
CA THR A 108 20.20 -15.59 -15.46
C THR A 108 19.32 -15.93 -16.66
N ARG A 109 18.08 -16.40 -16.43
CA ARG A 109 17.15 -16.78 -17.51
C ARG A 109 16.76 -15.63 -18.45
N SER A 110 16.66 -14.39 -17.95
CA SER A 110 16.17 -13.25 -18.73
C SER A 110 17.30 -12.33 -19.22
N LYS A 111 17.10 -11.64 -20.34
CA LYS A 111 18.07 -10.64 -20.87
C LYS A 111 18.27 -9.48 -19.89
N THR A 112 17.18 -8.97 -19.33
CA THR A 112 17.20 -7.88 -18.35
C THR A 112 17.86 -8.31 -17.03
N GLY A 113 17.57 -9.53 -16.56
CA GLY A 113 18.20 -10.08 -15.37
C GLY A 113 19.72 -10.23 -15.51
N ARG A 114 20.22 -10.73 -16.65
CA ARG A 114 21.66 -10.80 -16.95
C ARG A 114 22.34 -9.43 -16.89
N ARG A 115 21.72 -8.39 -17.46
CA ARG A 115 22.23 -7.00 -17.36
C ARG A 115 22.27 -6.49 -15.92
N ILE A 116 21.28 -6.83 -15.09
CA ILE A 116 21.28 -6.48 -13.66
C ILE A 116 22.48 -7.14 -12.95
N LEU A 117 22.74 -8.42 -13.22
CA LEU A 117 23.89 -9.12 -12.64
C LEU A 117 25.20 -8.46 -13.05
N GLN A 118 25.36 -8.11 -14.34
CA GLN A 118 26.55 -7.41 -14.83
C GLN A 118 26.77 -6.08 -14.09
N ARG A 119 25.75 -5.23 -13.97
CA ARG A 119 25.85 -3.97 -13.20
C ARG A 119 26.22 -4.20 -11.74
N ARG A 120 25.68 -5.24 -11.11
CA ARG A 120 25.99 -5.57 -9.70
C ARG A 120 27.41 -6.06 -9.51
N LYS A 121 27.92 -6.85 -10.46
CA LYS A 121 29.33 -7.31 -10.48
C LYS A 121 30.29 -6.14 -10.73
N LEU A 122 29.99 -5.29 -11.71
CA LEU A 122 30.79 -4.08 -11.98
C LEU A 122 30.86 -3.14 -10.78
N LYS A 123 29.76 -3.03 -10.02
CA LYS A 123 29.74 -2.27 -8.75
C LYS A 123 30.50 -2.96 -7.60
N GLY A 124 30.96 -4.20 -7.75
CA GLY A 124 31.67 -4.95 -6.70
C GLY A 124 30.77 -5.45 -5.57
N ARG A 125 29.47 -5.71 -5.83
CA ARG A 125 28.57 -6.25 -4.78
C ARG A 125 28.96 -7.70 -4.45
N ARG A 126 29.28 -7.97 -3.16
CA ARG A 126 29.54 -9.33 -2.64
C ARG A 126 28.38 -10.29 -2.93
N HIS A 127 27.14 -9.81 -2.82
CA HIS A 127 25.94 -10.60 -3.07
C HIS A 127 25.24 -10.13 -4.36
N VAL A 128 25.30 -10.93 -5.43
CA VAL A 128 24.85 -10.51 -6.76
C VAL A 128 23.37 -10.84 -7.01
N ALA A 129 22.86 -11.94 -6.46
CA ALA A 129 21.45 -12.32 -6.46
C ALA A 129 21.14 -13.10 -5.18
N TRP A 130 19.85 -13.24 -4.85
CA TRP A 130 19.42 -14.02 -3.69
C TRP A 130 19.60 -15.52 -3.86
#